data_AF-A0A7Y1YJL9-F1
#
_entry.id   AF-A0A7Y1YJL9-F1
#
_cell.length_a   1.000
_cell.length_b   1.000
_cell.length_c   1.000
_cell.angle_alpha   90.00
_cell.angle_beta   90.00
_cell.angle_gamma   90.00
#
_symmetry.space_group_name_H-M   'P 1'
#
loop_
_entity.id
_entity.type
_entity.pdbx_description
1 polymer ?
#
loop_
_entity_poly.entity_id
_entity_poly.type
_entity_poly.pdbx_seq_one_letter_code
_entity_poly.pdbx_strand_id
1 'polypeptide(L)' 'MIKDTQIYGLRAVMEAVRAGKDIQKVFLQKRLQGALFKELEGVLRQANIPISYVPYEKLGKLTR' A
#
# COMPACT_ATOMS: atom_id res chain seq x y z
N MET A 1 -12.63 10.95 17.50
CA MET A 1 -12.88 9.87 16.51
C MET A 1 -11.71 9.86 15.55
N ILE A 2 -10.82 8.86 15.63
CA ILE A 2 -9.68 8.74 14.73
C ILE A 2 -10.23 8.19 13.41
N LYS A 3 -10.24 9.00 12.34
CA LYS A 3 -10.62 8.55 11.01
C LYS A 3 -9.45 7.79 10.42
N ASP A 4 -9.44 6.47 10.56
CA ASP A 4 -8.59 5.59 9.77
C ASP A 4 -8.93 5.78 8.29
N THR A 5 -8.09 6.57 7.59
CA THR A 5 -8.27 6.84 6.17
C THR A 5 -7.60 5.72 5.40
N GLN A 6 -8.40 4.76 4.95
CA GLN A 6 -7.92 3.68 4.10
C GLN A 6 -7.85 4.18 2.65
N ILE A 7 -6.68 4.08 2.04
CA ILE A 7 -6.43 4.49 0.66
C ILE A 7 -6.16 3.23 -0.17
N TYR A 8 -6.83 3.11 -1.31
CA TYR A 8 -6.71 1.97 -2.20
C TYR A 8 -6.22 2.42 -3.58
N GLY A 9 -5.45 1.55 -4.23
CA GLY A 9 -4.93 1.77 -5.57
C GLY A 9 -3.46 2.22 -5.60
N LEU A 10 -2.71 1.73 -6.59
CA LEU A 10 -1.27 1.94 -6.67
C LEU A 10 -0.88 3.43 -6.72
N ARG A 11 -1.56 4.22 -7.55
CA ARG A 11 -1.28 5.66 -7.69
C ARG A 11 -1.66 6.44 -6.43
N ALA A 12 -2.80 6.15 -5.82
CA ALA A 12 -3.26 6.86 -4.62
C ALA A 12 -2.34 6.61 -3.43
N VAL A 13 -1.85 5.37 -3.27
CA VAL A 13 -0.83 5.07 -2.24
C VAL A 13 0.47 5.80 -2.56
N MET A 14 0.92 5.79 -3.81
CA MET A 14 2.15 6.49 -4.22
C MET A 14 2.08 7.99 -3.96
N GLU A 15 0.95 8.63 -4.27
CA GLU A 15 0.70 10.05 -3.98
C GLU A 15 0.66 10.32 -2.48
N ALA A 16 0.04 9.44 -1.69
CA ALA A 16 0.00 9.59 -0.24
C ALA A 16 1.40 9.51 0.38
N VAL A 17 2.25 8.60 -0.11
CA VAL A 17 3.65 8.48 0.34
C VAL A 17 4.43 9.74 -0.05
N ARG A 18 4.28 10.21 -1.29
CA ARG A 18 4.94 11.43 -1.79
C ARG A 18 4.47 12.70 -1.07
N ALA A 19 3.22 12.75 -0.66
CA ALA A 19 2.66 13.84 0.13
C ALA A 19 3.12 13.84 1.60
N GLY A 20 3.96 12.88 2.01
CA GLY A 20 4.46 12.78 3.37
C GLY A 20 3.38 12.48 4.40
N LYS A 21 2.28 11.82 4.00
CA LYS A 21 1.27 11.38 4.95
C LYS A 21 1.86 10.31 5.87
N ASP A 22 1.45 10.34 7.14
CA ASP A 22 1.81 9.32 8.10
C ASP A 22 1.12 8.00 7.72
N ILE A 23 1.87 7.10 7.09
CA ILE A 23 1.39 5.80 6.63
C ILE A 23 1.90 4.76 7.60
N GLN A 24 1.01 4.28 8.47
CA GLN A 24 1.35 3.26 9.45
C GLN A 24 1.79 1.94 8.82
N LYS A 25 1.12 1.52 7.73
CA LYS A 25 1.37 0.23 7.08
C LYS A 25 0.74 0.14 5.70
N VAL A 26 1.44 -0.48 4.76
CA VAL A 26 0.90 -0.77 3.42
C VAL A 26 0.74 -2.26 3.20
N PHE A 27 -0.43 -2.65 2.71
CA PHE A 27 -0.75 -4.03 2.35
C PHE A 27 -0.67 -4.21 0.83
N LEU A 28 0.21 -5.10 0.38
CA LEU A 28 0.44 -5.38 -1.03
C LEU A 28 0.02 -6.82 -1.37
N GLN A 29 -0.60 -7.04 -2.54
CA GLN A 29 -0.92 -8.41 -2.96
C GLN A 29 0.35 -9.17 -3.33
N LYS A 30 0.48 -10.40 -2.81
CA LYS A 30 1.49 -11.36 -3.27
C LYS A 30 1.25 -11.69 -4.74
N ARG A 31 2.33 -11.76 -5.52
CA ARG A 31 2.36 -12.05 -6.97
C ARG A 31 1.89 -10.93 -7.91
N LEU A 32 1.73 -9.70 -7.42
CA LEU A 32 1.58 -8.54 -8.32
C LEU A 32 2.90 -8.34 -9.09
N GLN A 33 2.83 -8.42 -10.41
CA GLN A 33 3.95 -8.16 -11.30
C GLN A 33 3.57 -7.01 -12.23
N GLY A 34 4.34 -5.92 -12.20
CA GLY A 34 4.11 -4.75 -13.04
C GLY A 34 5.10 -3.64 -12.72
N ALA A 35 5.38 -2.78 -13.71
CA ALA A 35 6.31 -1.66 -13.55
C ALA A 35 5.87 -0.70 -12.43
N LEU A 36 4.59 -0.34 -12.40
CA LEU A 36 3.98 0.50 -11.36
C LEU A 36 4.09 -0.09 -9.95
N PHE A 37 3.99 -1.42 -9.83
CA PHE A 37 4.14 -2.09 -8.54
C PHE A 37 5.57 -2.00 -8.03
N LYS A 38 6.56 -2.24 -8.91
CA LYS A 38 7.98 -2.09 -8.56
C LYS A 38 8.32 -0.65 -8.18
N GLU A 39 7.76 0.34 -8.88
CA GLU A 39 7.92 1.75 -8.52
C GLU A 39 7.35 2.05 -7.13
N LEU A 40 6.12 1.59 -6.85
CA LEU A 40 5.50 1.76 -5.54
C LEU A 40 6.32 1.09 -4.45
N GLU A 41 6.76 -0.15 -4.66
CA GLU A 41 7.60 -0.87 -3.71
C GLU A 41 8.91 -0.11 -3.42
N GLY A 42 9.54 0.44 -4.46
CA GLY A 42 10.73 1.27 -4.33
C GLY A 42 10.48 2.51 -3.46
N VAL A 43 9.42 3.26 -3.75
CA VAL A 43 9.03 4.45 -2.98
C VAL A 43 8.75 4.11 -1.52
N LEU A 44 8.02 3.02 -1.26
CA LEU A 44 7.72 2.57 0.11
C LEU A 44 8.96 2.15 0.89
N ARG A 45 9.89 1.44 0.24
CA ARG A 45 11.18 1.05 0.83
C ARG A 45 12.05 2.27 1.14
N GLN A 46 12.12 3.23 0.22
CA GLN A 46 12.85 4.49 0.44
C GLN A 46 12.26 5.31 1.60
N ALA A 47 10.94 5.31 1.74
CA ALA A 47 10.25 5.97 2.84
C ALA A 47 10.28 5.19 4.17
N ASN A 48 10.95 4.02 4.23
CA ASN A 48 10.96 3.12 5.39
C ASN A 48 9.56 2.73 5.90
N ILE A 49 8.58 2.68 5.00
CA ILE A 49 7.20 2.33 5.35
C ILE A 49 7.10 0.80 5.45
N PRO A 50 6.50 0.25 6.53
CA PRO A 50 6.36 -1.18 6.68
C PRO A 50 5.37 -1.74 5.64
N ILE A 51 5.84 -2.73 4.90
CA ILE A 51 5.10 -3.42 3.84
C ILE A 51 4.66 -4.80 4.33
N SER A 52 3.40 -5.16 4.10
CA SER A 52 2.89 -6.51 4.35
C SER A 52 2.27 -7.13 3.12
N TYR A 53 2.85 -8.25 2.71
CA TYR A 53 2.41 -8.99 1.54
C TYR A 53 1.26 -9.94 1.91
N VAL A 54 0.06 -9.63 1.43
CA VAL A 54 -1.16 -10.42 1.64
C VAL A 54 -1.47 -11.25 0.39
N PRO A 55 -1.77 -12.55 0.52
CA PRO A 55 -2.28 -13.33 -0.61
C PRO A 55 -3.64 -12.79 -1.07
N TYR A 56 -3.93 -12.90 -2.36
CA TYR A 56 -5.17 -12.41 -3.00
C TYR A 56 -6.43 -12.87 -2.24
N GLU A 57 -6.42 -14.13 -1.79
CA GLU A 57 -7.50 -14.78 -1.04
C GLU A 57 -7.84 -14.10 0.30
N LYS A 58 -6.91 -13.34 0.89
CA LYS A 58 -7.14 -12.60 2.15
C LYS A 58 -7.65 -11.18 1.95
N LEU A 59 -7.49 -10.59 0.76
CA LEU A 59 -7.89 -9.20 0.51
C LEU A 59 -9.41 -9.05 0.38
N GLY A 60 -10.09 -10.04 -0.22
CA GLY A 60 -11.55 -10.07 -0.30
C GLY A 60 -12.26 -10.29 1.04
N LYS A 61 -11.58 -10.79 2.08
CA LYS A 61 -12.15 -10.92 3.44
C LYS A 61 -12.09 -9.63 4.26
N LEU A 62 -11.28 -8.65 3.84
CA LEU A 62 -11.11 -7.35 4.52
C LEU A 62 -11.97 -6.23 3.91
N THR A 63 -12.69 -6.50 2.81
CA THR A 63 -13.49 -5.53 2.06
C THR A 63 -15.00 -5.78 2.20
N ARG A 64 -15.49 -6.01 3.43
CA ARG A 64 -16.93 -6.07 3.72
C ARG A 64 -17.41 -4.77 4.36
#